data_AF-A0A4P9W1Z9-F1
#
_entry.id   AF-A0A4P9W1Z9-F1
#
_cell.length_a   1.000
_cell.length_b   1.000
_cell.length_c   1.000
_cell.angle_alpha   90.00
_cell.angle_beta   90.00
_cell.angle_gamma   90.00
#
_symmetry.space_group_name_H-M   'P 1'
#
loop_
_entity.id
_entity.type
_entity.pdbx_description
1 polymer ?
#
loop_
_entity_poly.entity_id
_entity_poly.type
_entity_poly.pdbx_seq_one_letter_code
_entity_poly.pdbx_strand_id
1 'polypeptide(L)' 'SLLPQKKYCDVTGLEAPYMDPKTRLRYHSADVYQFIKTLPDFSVQGYLGLRNAAVDLK' A
#
# COMPACT_ATOMS: atom_id res chain seq x y z
N SER A 1 11.69 10.34 -15.64
CA SER A 1 12.11 9.02 -16.16
C SER A 1 11.03 8.51 -17.09
N LEU A 2 11.40 7.96 -18.24
CA LEU A 2 10.46 7.30 -19.16
C LEU A 2 10.26 5.82 -18.78
N LEU A 3 11.09 5.28 -17.88
CA LEU A 3 10.92 3.93 -17.35
C LEU A 3 9.84 3.91 -16.27
N PRO A 4 8.98 2.87 -16.24
CA PRO A 4 7.98 2.71 -15.21
C PRO A 4 8.63 2.63 -13.82
N GLN A 5 8.02 3.30 -12.86
CA GLN A 5 8.49 3.25 -11.48
C GLN A 5 8.26 1.86 -10.88
N LYS A 6 9.27 1.35 -10.17
CA LYS A 6 9.12 0.13 -9.38
C LYS A 6 8.08 0.35 -8.28
N LYS A 7 7.26 -0.67 -8.05
CA LYS A 7 6.23 -0.67 -7.01
C LYS A 7 6.77 -1.45 -5.82
N TYR A 8 6.81 -0.80 -4.66
CA TYR A 8 7.21 -1.43 -3.41
C TYR A 8 6.01 -1.62 -2.49
N CYS A 9 6.12 -2.60 -1.61
CA CYS A 9 5.16 -2.88 -0.57
C CYS A 9 5.19 -1.77 0.46
N ASP A 10 4.00 -1.25 0.80
CA ASP A 10 3.89 -0.12 1.72
C ASP A 10 4.23 -0.52 3.17
N VAL A 11 4.27 -1.83 3.48
CA VAL A 11 4.56 -2.37 4.82
C VAL A 11 6.01 -2.85 4.93
N THR A 12 6.50 -3.65 3.98
CA THR A 12 7.81 -4.32 4.08
C THR A 12 8.91 -3.69 3.23
N GLY A 13 8.58 -2.84 2.25
CA GLY A 13 9.54 -2.25 1.31
C GLY A 13 10.04 -3.21 0.22
N LEU A 14 9.60 -4.47 0.20
CA LEU A 14 9.90 -5.42 -0.87
C LEU A 14 9.15 -5.05 -2.16
N GLU A 15 9.56 -5.57 -3.31
CA GLU A 15 8.84 -5.35 -4.57
C GLU A 15 7.42 -5.92 -4.47
N ALA A 16 6.40 -5.09 -4.75
CA ALA A 16 5.00 -5.45 -4.63
C ALA A 16 4.34 -5.59 -6.00
N PRO A 17 4.11 -6.82 -6.48
CA PRO A 17 3.39 -7.05 -7.73
C PRO A 17 1.88 -6.82 -7.58
N TYR A 18 1.35 -6.84 -6.34
CA TYR A 18 -0.09 -6.80 -6.08
C TYR A 18 -0.54 -5.54 -5.34
N MET A 19 -1.82 -5.19 -5.51
CA MET A 19 -2.47 -4.08 -4.86
C MET A 19 -3.87 -4.50 -4.40
N ASP A 20 -4.23 -4.14 -3.16
CA ASP A 20 -5.55 -4.41 -2.62
C ASP A 20 -6.58 -3.40 -3.17
N PRO A 21 -7.69 -3.85 -3.80
CA PRO A 21 -8.70 -2.95 -4.34
C PRO A 21 -9.44 -2.13 -3.27
N LYS A 22 -9.52 -2.62 -2.03
CA LYS A 22 -10.22 -1.92 -0.95
C LYS A 22 -9.38 -0.78 -0.37
N THR A 23 -8.14 -1.08 0.01
CA THR A 23 -7.26 -0.12 0.69
C THR A 23 -6.29 0.62 -0.24
N ARG A 24 -6.10 0.16 -1.48
CA ARG A 24 -5.06 0.62 -2.41
C ARG A 24 -3.62 0.44 -1.90
N LEU A 25 -3.43 -0.36 -0.85
CA LEU A 25 -2.10 -0.73 -0.36
C LEU A 25 -1.47 -1.77 -1.28
N ARG A 26 -0.16 -1.65 -1.47
CA ARG A 26 0.68 -2.56 -2.26
C ARG A 26 1.28 -3.62 -1.34
N TYR A 27 1.21 -4.88 -1.77
CA TYR A 27 1.70 -6.01 -0.99
C TYR A 27 2.49 -7.01 -1.84
N HIS A 28 3.37 -7.76 -1.17
CA HIS A 28 4.25 -8.74 -1.79
C HIS A 28 3.68 -10.18 -1.70
N SER A 29 3.20 -10.59 -0.52
CA SER A 29 2.77 -11.96 -0.24
C SER A 29 1.37 -12.04 0.40
N ALA A 30 0.82 -13.25 0.47
CA ALA A 30 -0.47 -13.52 1.11
C ALA A 30 -0.48 -13.18 2.61
N ASP A 31 0.65 -13.37 3.31
CA ASP A 31 0.77 -13.06 4.73
C ASP A 31 0.62 -11.56 4.99
N VAL A 32 1.25 -10.74 4.14
CA VAL A 32 1.11 -9.27 4.19
C VAL A 32 -0.32 -8.86 3.85
N TYR A 33 -0.97 -9.55 2.92
CA TYR A 33 -2.37 -9.29 2.60
C TYR A 33 -3.31 -9.60 3.78
N GLN A 34 -3.08 -10.71 4.50
CA GLN A 34 -3.82 -11.03 5.72
C GLN A 34 -3.58 -9.98 6.80
N PHE A 35 -2.34 -9.53 6.98
CA PHE A 35 -2.01 -8.44 7.90
C PHE A 35 -2.76 -7.14 7.53
N ILE A 36 -2.73 -6.74 6.25
CA ILE A 36 -3.42 -5.54 5.76
C ILE A 36 -4.92 -5.59 6.06
N LYS A 37 -5.55 -6.77 5.95
CA LYS A 37 -6.98 -6.95 6.27
C LYS A 37 -7.33 -6.68 7.74
N THR A 38 -6.37 -6.84 8.64
CA THR A 38 -6.56 -6.59 10.08
C THR A 38 -6.30 -5.14 10.48
N LEU A 39 -5.72 -4.33 9.57
CA LEU A 39 -5.38 -2.94 9.86
C LEU A 39 -6.65 -2.06 9.93
N PRO A 40 -6.71 -1.12 10.89
CA PRO A 40 -7.74 -0.10 10.91
C PRO A 40 -7.52 0.94 9.81
N ASP A 41 -8.59 1.60 9.38
CA ASP A 41 -8.56 2.57 8.28
C ASP A 41 -7.58 3.74 8.53
N PHE A 42 -7.40 4.16 9.78
CA PHE A 42 -6.41 5.19 10.15
C PHE A 42 -4.98 4.78 9.79
N SER A 43 -4.60 3.53 10.08
CA SER A 43 -3.27 3.01 9.74
C SER A 43 -3.08 2.93 8.23
N VAL A 44 -4.13 2.52 7.50
CA VAL A 44 -4.13 2.50 6.03
C VAL A 44 -3.87 3.89 5.45
N GLN A 45 -4.54 4.92 5.97
CA GLN A 45 -4.29 6.31 5.54
C GLN A 45 -2.87 6.77 5.87
N GLY A 46 -2.31 6.37 7.02
CA GLY A 46 -0.91 6.61 7.36
C GLY A 46 0.06 6.05 6.32
N TYR A 47 -0.09 4.77 5.96
CA TYR A 47 0.73 4.12 4.93
C TYR A 47 0.55 4.77 3.54
N LEU A 48 -0.70 5.10 3.18
CA LEU A 48 -0.97 5.82 1.93
C LEU A 48 -0.36 7.22 1.94
N GLY A 49 -0.34 7.90 3.09
CA GLY A 49 0.25 9.23 3.27
C GLY A 49 1.76 9.22 3.03
N LEU A 50 2.47 8.19 3.52
CA LEU A 50 3.89 8.01 3.25
C LEU A 50 4.20 7.86 1.75
N ARG A 51 3.27 7.26 0.98
CA ARG A 51 3.36 7.14 -0.48
C ARG A 51 2.83 8.37 -1.23
N ASN A 52 2.34 9.40 -0.54
CA ASN A 52 1.60 10.53 -1.12
C ASN A 52 0.36 10.08 -1.93
N ALA A 53 -0.29 9.00 -1.50
CA ALA A 53 -1.49 8.41 -2.12
C ALA A 53 -2.74 8.47 -1.23
N ALA A 54 -2.63 9.10 -0.06
CA ALA A 54 -3.77 9.41 0.81
C ALA A 54 -4.67 10.42 0.12
N VAL A 55 -5.98 10.19 0.18
CA VAL A 55 -6.97 11.09 -0.41
C VAL A 55 -7.53 11.91 0.74
N ASP A 56 -7.07 13.15 0.83
CA ASP A 56 -7.57 14.13 1.80
C ASP A 56 -8.87 14.71 1.23
N LEU A 57 -10.01 14.25 1.76
CA LEU A 57 -11.32 14.79 1.40
C LEU A 57 -11.57 16.03 2.28
N LYS A 58 -11.45 17.21 1.68
CA LYS A 58 -11.83 18.50 2.30
C LYS A 58 -13.29 18.83 2.05
#